data_AF-A0A2G8KH69-F1
#
_entry.id   AF-A0A2G8KH69-F1
#
_cell.length_a   1.000
_cell.length_b   1.000
_cell.length_c   1.000
_cell.angle_alpha   90.00
_cell.angle_beta   90.00
_cell.angle_gamma   90.00
#
_symmetry.space_group_name_H-M   'P 1'
#
loop_
_entity.id
_entity.type
_entity.pdbx_description
1 polymer ?
#
loop_
_entity_poly.entity_id
_entity_poly.type
_entity_poly.pdbx_seq_one_letter_code
_entity_poly.pdbx_strand_id
1 'polypeptide(L)'
;MFELAKLEKQAELQQNSNGDADLNSSRSSTSSREPNRIPTPKMPHFDEKEDLDAYLLRFERFATAQEWPEEQWALNLSLCLKGESLRVYSRLPPDDSQDYQKLKKALLKRFQFTEEGFRQKFRRERPKKGETSIQYMARLENYMARWLEMGGINKNVRGIFRSHVAGAVPKCMQQGIGIIPERT
;
A
#
# COMPACT_ATOMS: atom_id res chain seq x y z
N MET A 1 -45.75 -19.98 -42.63
CA MET A 1 -44.99 -20.51 -41.48
C MET A 1 -44.33 -19.39 -40.66
N PHE A 2 -45.08 -18.34 -40.30
CA PHE A 2 -44.62 -17.25 -39.41
C PHE A 2 -45.68 -16.86 -38.35
N GLU A 3 -46.89 -17.40 -38.43
CA GLU A 3 -47.99 -17.13 -37.47
C GLU A 3 -48.11 -18.14 -36.33
N LEU A 4 -47.39 -19.28 -36.38
CA LEU A 4 -47.39 -20.26 -35.28
C LEU A 4 -46.45 -19.87 -34.12
N ALA A 5 -45.34 -19.17 -34.40
CA ALA A 5 -44.40 -18.72 -33.36
C ALA A 5 -44.89 -17.50 -32.56
N LYS A 6 -45.95 -16.83 -33.02
CA LYS A 6 -46.53 -15.66 -32.35
C LYS A 6 -47.59 -16.05 -31.31
N LEU A 7 -48.12 -17.27 -31.38
CA LEU A 7 -49.16 -17.78 -30.48
C LEU A 7 -48.59 -18.46 -29.22
N GLU A 8 -47.45 -19.16 -29.29
CA GLU A 8 -46.81 -19.76 -28.10
C GLU A 8 -46.31 -18.69 -27.11
N LYS A 9 -45.82 -17.56 -27.63
CA LYS A 9 -45.29 -16.47 -26.81
C LYS A 9 -46.36 -15.72 -26.00
N GLN A 10 -47.65 -15.91 -26.29
CA GLN A 10 -48.76 -15.33 -25.53
C GLN A 10 -49.30 -16.27 -24.42
N ALA A 11 -48.99 -17.58 -24.47
CA ALA A 11 -49.44 -18.55 -23.47
C ALA A 11 -48.52 -18.62 -22.23
N GLU A 12 -47.22 -18.34 -22.37
CA GLU A 12 -46.26 -18.36 -21.25
C GLU A 12 -46.35 -17.13 -20.34
N LEU A 13 -46.91 -16.01 -20.82
CA LEU A 13 -47.01 -14.76 -20.07
C LEU A 13 -48.23 -14.68 -19.14
N GLN A 14 -49.13 -15.68 -19.14
CA GLN A 14 -50.35 -15.69 -18.31
C GLN A 14 -50.28 -16.58 -17.06
N GLN A 15 -49.16 -17.24 -16.77
CA GLN A 15 -49.05 -18.17 -15.62
C GLN A 15 -48.36 -17.63 -14.36
N ASN A 16 -47.94 -16.36 -14.29
CA ASN A 16 -47.20 -15.89 -13.11
C ASN A 16 -47.77 -14.64 -12.41
N SER A 17 -49.10 -14.55 -12.34
CA SER A 17 -49.78 -13.64 -11.41
C SER A 17 -50.88 -14.34 -10.63
N ASN A 18 -50.61 -14.53 -9.33
CA ASN A 18 -51.53 -14.48 -8.17
C ASN A 18 -51.79 -15.77 -7.37
N GLY A 19 -51.56 -15.63 -6.07
CA GLY A 19 -52.04 -16.44 -4.95
C GLY A 19 -50.88 -17.03 -4.13
N ASP A 20 -50.74 -16.86 -2.81
CA ASP A 20 -51.44 -16.07 -1.80
C ASP A 20 -50.58 -16.11 -0.51
N ALA A 21 -50.87 -15.23 0.44
CA ALA A 21 -50.16 -15.06 1.71
C ALA A 21 -50.21 -16.26 2.66
N ASP A 22 -49.15 -16.47 3.46
CA ASP A 22 -49.30 -16.79 4.89
C ASP A 22 -48.05 -16.44 5.73
N LEU A 23 -48.31 -15.80 6.87
CA LEU A 23 -47.37 -15.40 7.92
C LEU A 23 -47.24 -16.55 8.94
N ASN A 24 -46.02 -16.97 9.32
CA ASN A 24 -45.63 -17.02 10.74
C ASN A 24 -44.13 -17.35 10.95
N SER A 25 -43.52 -16.49 11.78
CA SER A 25 -42.42 -16.72 12.71
C SER A 25 -41.64 -18.04 12.65
N SER A 26 -40.38 -17.95 12.24
CA SER A 26 -39.28 -18.60 12.96
C SER A 26 -38.05 -17.71 12.89
N ARG A 27 -37.72 -17.11 14.03
CA ARG A 27 -36.41 -16.54 14.32
C ARG A 27 -35.34 -17.61 14.06
N SER A 28 -34.70 -17.52 12.91
CA SER A 28 -33.36 -18.06 12.71
C SER A 28 -32.49 -16.89 12.31
N SER A 29 -31.68 -16.44 13.28
CA SER A 29 -30.50 -15.61 13.06
C SER A 29 -29.52 -16.35 12.15
N THR A 30 -29.84 -16.42 10.87
CA THR A 30 -28.87 -16.72 9.83
C THR A 30 -28.28 -15.37 9.47
N SER A 31 -27.10 -15.10 10.03
CA SER A 31 -26.19 -14.10 9.50
C SER A 31 -25.95 -14.47 8.04
N SER A 32 -26.76 -13.91 7.15
CA SER A 32 -26.49 -13.86 5.73
C SER A 32 -25.18 -13.10 5.61
N ARG A 33 -24.07 -13.85 5.50
CA ARG A 33 -22.76 -13.30 5.13
C ARG A 33 -22.98 -12.54 3.83
N GLU A 34 -23.09 -11.22 3.96
CA GLU A 34 -23.00 -10.28 2.86
C GLU A 34 -21.81 -10.71 1.99
N PRO A 35 -21.96 -10.74 0.65
CA PRO A 35 -20.86 -11.07 -0.23
C PRO A 35 -19.70 -10.12 0.06
N ASN A 36 -18.60 -10.72 0.49
CA ASN A 36 -17.27 -10.16 0.78
C ASN A 36 -17.10 -8.70 0.29
N ARG A 37 -17.58 -7.72 1.06
CA ARG A 37 -17.41 -6.31 0.70
C ARG A 37 -15.92 -6.00 0.81
N ILE A 38 -15.26 -5.81 -0.33
CA ILE A 38 -13.86 -5.39 -0.38
C ILE A 38 -13.78 -4.05 0.36
N PRO A 39 -13.02 -3.95 1.47
CA PRO A 39 -12.91 -2.71 2.21
C PRO A 39 -12.29 -1.64 1.31
N THR A 40 -13.09 -0.65 0.90
CA THR A 40 -12.59 0.37 -0.01
C THR A 40 -11.56 1.23 0.72
N PRO A 41 -10.34 1.40 0.19
CA PRO A 41 -9.34 2.20 0.86
C PRO A 41 -9.84 3.66 0.93
N LYS A 42 -10.00 4.18 2.14
CA LYS A 42 -10.23 5.64 2.36
C LYS A 42 -8.92 6.44 2.25
N MET A 43 -7.89 5.85 1.68
CA MET A 43 -6.57 6.47 1.55
C MET A 43 -6.53 7.34 0.27
N PRO A 44 -5.93 8.55 0.33
CA PRO A 44 -5.73 9.35 -0.87
C PRO A 44 -4.89 8.60 -1.91
N HIS A 45 -5.15 8.86 -3.18
CA HIS A 45 -4.33 8.29 -4.26
C HIS A 45 -2.88 8.73 -4.15
N PHE A 46 -1.95 7.83 -4.48
CA PHE A 46 -0.53 8.10 -4.53
C PHE A 46 -0.23 9.21 -5.55
N ASP A 47 0.45 10.27 -5.10
CA ASP A 47 0.96 11.30 -5.99
C ASP A 47 2.42 11.03 -6.37
N GLU A 48 2.77 11.11 -7.65
CA GLU A 48 4.13 10.86 -8.13
C GLU A 48 5.17 11.84 -7.57
N LYS A 49 4.74 12.97 -7.00
CA LYS A 49 5.61 13.92 -6.28
C LYS A 49 5.95 13.46 -4.87
N GLU A 50 5.21 12.52 -4.30
CA GLU A 50 5.42 11.98 -2.96
C GLU A 50 6.50 10.89 -2.94
N ASP A 51 7.01 10.59 -1.74
CA ASP A 51 7.92 9.47 -1.54
C ASP A 51 7.12 8.16 -1.54
N LEU A 52 7.24 7.38 -2.62
CA LEU A 52 6.53 6.11 -2.77
C LEU A 52 6.79 5.12 -1.62
N ASP A 53 8.00 5.05 -1.07
CA ASP A 53 8.29 4.13 0.03
C ASP A 53 7.56 4.54 1.31
N ALA A 54 7.52 5.85 1.59
CA ALA A 54 6.74 6.39 2.70
C ALA A 54 5.23 6.17 2.50
N TYR A 55 4.75 6.30 1.26
CA TYR A 55 3.37 6.02 0.90
C TYR A 55 3.00 4.53 1.13
N LEU A 56 3.85 3.61 0.65
CA LEU A 56 3.66 2.17 0.84
C LEU A 56 3.69 1.80 2.33
N LEU A 57 4.62 2.36 3.11
CA LEU A 57 4.65 2.15 4.56
C LEU A 57 3.36 2.63 5.24
N ARG A 58 2.81 3.76 4.80
CA ARG A 58 1.52 4.26 5.29
C ARG A 58 0.38 3.30 4.93
N PHE A 59 0.37 2.79 3.70
CA PHE A 59 -0.61 1.81 3.24
C PHE A 59 -0.56 0.53 4.07
N GLU A 60 0.63 -0.04 4.30
CA GLU A 60 0.82 -1.25 5.09
C GLU A 60 0.28 -1.08 6.51
N ARG A 61 0.64 0.01 7.19
CA ARG A 61 0.13 0.33 8.53
C ARG A 61 -1.39 0.45 8.54
N PHE A 62 -1.97 1.04 7.49
CA PHE A 62 -3.42 1.18 7.37
C PHE A 62 -4.10 -0.18 7.17
N ALA A 63 -3.61 -1.00 6.24
CA ALA A 63 -4.13 -2.33 5.97
C ALA A 63 -4.05 -3.23 7.22
N THR A 64 -2.92 -3.19 7.94
CA THR A 64 -2.76 -3.91 9.22
C THR A 64 -3.74 -3.42 10.28
N ALA A 65 -3.93 -2.10 10.43
CA ALA A 65 -4.87 -1.54 11.40
C ALA A 65 -6.34 -1.84 11.07
N GLN A 66 -6.65 -2.14 9.81
CA GLN A 66 -7.96 -2.58 9.36
C GLN A 66 -8.10 -4.11 9.28
N GLU A 67 -7.06 -4.85 9.70
CA GLU A 67 -7.02 -6.32 9.71
C GLU A 67 -7.32 -6.93 8.33
N TRP A 68 -6.86 -6.28 7.26
CA TRP A 68 -7.08 -6.78 5.90
C TRP A 68 -6.26 -8.04 5.64
N PRO A 69 -6.86 -9.07 5.02
CA PRO A 69 -6.11 -10.24 4.56
C PRO A 69 -5.12 -9.82 3.45
N GLU A 70 -3.89 -10.35 3.50
CA GLU A 70 -2.78 -9.91 2.62
C GLU A 70 -3.10 -10.11 1.13
N GLU A 71 -3.94 -11.10 0.80
CA GLU A 71 -4.41 -11.38 -0.55
C GLU A 71 -5.22 -10.22 -1.14
N GLN A 72 -5.82 -9.38 -0.30
CA GLN A 72 -6.56 -8.19 -0.74
C GLN A 72 -5.68 -6.95 -0.84
N TRP A 73 -4.43 -6.98 -0.37
CA TRP A 73 -3.59 -5.78 -0.31
C TRP A 73 -3.21 -5.28 -1.69
N ALA A 74 -2.87 -6.16 -2.64
CA ALA A 74 -2.50 -5.76 -3.99
C ALA A 74 -3.66 -5.08 -4.72
N LEU A 75 -4.86 -5.67 -4.62
CA LEU A 75 -6.08 -5.12 -5.20
C LEU A 75 -6.40 -3.75 -4.58
N ASN A 76 -6.38 -3.65 -3.26
CA ASN A 76 -6.65 -2.38 -2.57
C ASN A 76 -5.60 -1.31 -2.88
N LEU A 77 -4.32 -1.69 -2.99
CA LEU A 77 -3.27 -0.77 -3.40
C LEU A 77 -3.54 -0.24 -4.81
N SER A 78 -3.98 -1.09 -5.75
CA SER A 78 -4.25 -0.67 -7.14
C SER A 78 -5.29 0.45 -7.25
N LEU A 79 -6.29 0.47 -6.35
CA LEU A 79 -7.32 1.52 -6.28
C LEU A 79 -6.77 2.87 -5.82
N CYS A 80 -5.61 2.85 -5.17
CA CYS A 80 -4.91 4.04 -4.72
C CYS A 80 -3.87 4.54 -5.75
N LEU A 81 -3.63 3.82 -6.84
CA LEU A 81 -2.64 4.18 -7.84
C LEU A 81 -3.25 5.05 -8.95
N LYS A 82 -2.46 5.99 -9.46
CA LYS A 82 -2.79 6.82 -10.63
C LYS A 82 -1.56 7.00 -11.51
N GLY A 83 -1.77 7.46 -12.75
CA GLY A 83 -0.67 7.83 -13.65
C GLY A 83 0.28 6.66 -13.94
N GLU A 84 1.58 6.89 -13.80
CA GLU A 84 2.64 5.91 -14.05
C GLU A 84 2.58 4.72 -13.09
N SER A 85 2.18 4.93 -11.83
CA SER A 85 2.08 3.83 -10.86
C SER A 85 1.00 2.81 -11.26
N LEU A 86 -0.13 3.28 -11.77
CA LEU A 86 -1.19 2.41 -12.30
C LEU A 86 -0.76 1.71 -13.61
N ARG A 87 0.09 2.36 -14.43
CA ARG A 87 0.69 1.72 -15.61
C ARG A 87 1.64 0.57 -15.24
N VAL A 88 2.34 0.66 -14.12
CA VAL A 88 3.16 -0.45 -13.60
C VAL A 88 2.27 -1.64 -13.26
N TYR A 89 1.21 -1.41 -12.48
CA TYR A 89 0.22 -2.44 -12.14
C TYR A 89 -0.34 -3.11 -13.39
N SER A 90 -0.78 -2.31 -14.38
CA SER A 90 -1.41 -2.81 -15.62
C SER A 90 -0.47 -3.60 -16.53
N ARG A 91 0.85 -3.47 -16.37
CA ARG A 91 1.86 -4.18 -17.17
C ARG A 91 2.36 -5.46 -16.52
N LEU A 92 2.04 -5.69 -15.24
CA LEU A 92 2.40 -6.92 -14.56
C LEU A 92 1.51 -8.07 -15.05
N PRO A 93 2.07 -9.30 -15.13
CA PRO A 93 1.25 -10.49 -15.32
C PRO A 93 0.15 -10.58 -14.25
N PRO A 94 -1.03 -11.17 -14.55
CA PRO A 94 -2.13 -11.28 -13.59
C PRO A 94 -1.70 -11.84 -12.23
N ASP A 95 -0.95 -12.95 -12.23
CA ASP A 95 -0.45 -13.61 -11.02
C ASP A 95 0.47 -12.70 -10.19
N ASP A 96 1.26 -11.87 -10.84
CA ASP A 96 2.19 -10.94 -10.16
C ASP A 96 1.48 -9.67 -9.69
N SER A 97 0.43 -9.25 -10.39
CA SER A 97 -0.36 -8.06 -10.05
C SER A 97 -1.25 -8.27 -8.82
N GLN A 98 -1.62 -9.52 -8.53
CA GLN A 98 -2.43 -9.90 -7.36
C GLN A 98 -1.57 -10.20 -6.13
N ASP A 99 -0.26 -10.37 -6.29
CA ASP A 99 0.69 -10.55 -5.21
C ASP A 99 1.23 -9.18 -4.74
N TYR A 100 0.95 -8.82 -3.50
CA TYR A 100 1.34 -7.52 -2.94
C TYR A 100 2.86 -7.32 -2.94
N GLN A 101 3.64 -8.35 -2.61
CA GLN A 101 5.09 -8.24 -2.51
C GLN A 101 5.70 -8.02 -3.90
N LYS A 102 5.18 -8.70 -4.92
CA LYS A 102 5.64 -8.52 -6.30
C LYS A 102 5.24 -7.16 -6.86
N LEU A 103 3.99 -6.72 -6.63
CA LEU A 103 3.53 -5.39 -7.02
C LEU A 103 4.37 -4.28 -6.35
N LYS A 104 4.58 -4.38 -5.04
CA LYS A 104 5.44 -3.47 -4.25
C LYS A 104 6.84 -3.38 -4.86
N LYS A 105 7.47 -4.52 -5.14
CA LYS A 105 8.80 -4.58 -5.74
C LYS A 105 8.86 -3.93 -7.12
N ALA A 106 7.85 -4.17 -7.96
CA ALA A 106 7.76 -3.58 -9.29
C ALA A 106 7.60 -2.05 -9.23
N LEU A 107 6.75 -1.56 -8.33
CA LEU A 107 6.55 -0.14 -8.08
C LEU A 107 7.85 0.52 -7.60
N LEU A 108 8.50 -0.04 -6.56
CA LEU A 108 9.78 0.48 -6.07
C LEU A 108 10.85 0.52 -7.17
N LYS A 109 10.95 -0.54 -7.97
CA LYS A 109 11.89 -0.59 -9.10
C LYS A 109 11.60 0.50 -10.14
N ARG A 110 10.33 0.74 -10.49
CA ARG A 110 9.96 1.73 -11.52
C ARG A 110 10.24 3.16 -11.08
N PHE A 111 9.96 3.48 -9.82
CA PHE A 111 10.16 4.80 -9.24
C PHE A 111 11.60 5.01 -8.72
N GLN A 112 12.56 4.19 -9.19
CA GLN A 112 13.98 4.29 -8.86
C GLN A 112 14.28 4.17 -7.36
N PHE A 113 13.42 3.49 -6.60
CA PHE A 113 13.72 3.01 -5.26
C PHE A 113 14.50 1.70 -5.34
N THR A 114 15.64 1.76 -6.02
CA THR A 114 16.65 0.71 -6.09
C THR A 114 17.69 0.93 -4.99
N GLU A 115 18.57 -0.05 -4.77
CA GLU A 115 19.70 0.08 -3.83
C GLU A 115 20.44 1.42 -3.99
N GLU A 116 20.86 1.73 -5.22
CA GLU A 116 21.57 2.96 -5.55
C GLU A 116 20.68 4.21 -5.42
N GLY A 117 19.37 4.09 -5.67
CA GLY A 117 18.40 5.16 -5.46
C GLY A 117 18.26 5.56 -4.00
N PHE A 118 18.10 4.59 -3.10
CA PHE A 118 18.08 4.82 -1.65
C PHE A 118 19.42 5.36 -1.14
N ARG A 119 20.54 4.84 -1.64
CA ARG A 119 21.88 5.36 -1.34
C ARG A 119 22.05 6.82 -1.73
N GLN A 120 21.60 7.21 -2.93
CA GLN A 120 21.67 8.59 -3.40
C GLN A 120 20.73 9.50 -2.61
N LYS A 121 19.50 9.07 -2.32
CA LYS A 121 18.58 9.80 -1.43
C LYS A 121 19.23 10.05 -0.08
N PHE A 122 19.71 9.00 0.59
CA PHE A 122 20.41 9.11 1.88
C PHE A 122 21.55 10.14 1.85
N ARG A 123 22.39 10.14 0.81
CA ARG A 123 23.52 11.08 0.67
C ARG A 123 23.10 12.53 0.39
N ARG A 124 22.05 12.72 -0.41
CA ARG A 124 21.58 14.04 -0.86
C ARG A 124 20.58 14.67 0.10
N GLU A 125 19.99 13.88 0.98
CA GLU A 125 18.95 14.34 1.88
C GLU A 125 19.46 15.43 2.83
N ARG A 126 18.60 16.42 3.10
CA ARG A 126 18.90 17.51 4.02
C ARG A 126 17.70 17.75 4.94
N PRO A 127 17.93 18.32 6.14
CA PRO A 127 16.83 18.66 7.02
C PRO A 127 15.86 19.64 6.33
N LYS A 128 14.57 19.36 6.41
CA LYS A 128 13.53 20.23 5.87
C LYS A 128 13.28 21.41 6.82
N LYS A 129 12.78 22.52 6.28
CA LYS A 129 12.42 23.71 7.08
C LYS A 129 11.33 23.33 8.08
N GLY A 130 11.61 23.47 9.38
CA GLY A 130 10.70 23.12 10.47
C GLY A 130 10.74 21.64 10.91
N GLU A 131 11.61 20.80 10.33
CA GLU A 131 11.81 19.41 10.75
C GLU A 131 12.69 19.36 12.01
N THR A 132 12.29 18.58 13.01
CA THR A 132 13.12 18.37 14.21
C THR A 132 14.27 17.42 13.92
N SER A 133 15.35 17.48 14.71
CA SER A 133 16.49 16.57 14.56
C SER A 133 16.08 15.09 14.64
N ILE A 134 15.09 14.75 15.48
CA ILE A 134 14.57 13.39 15.61
C ILE A 134 13.84 12.95 14.34
N GLN A 135 13.01 13.82 13.76
CA GLN A 135 12.29 13.54 12.52
C GLN A 135 13.27 13.35 11.35
N TYR A 136 14.28 14.22 11.26
CA TYR A 136 15.32 14.10 10.23
C TYR A 136 16.11 12.79 10.37
N MET A 137 16.51 12.43 11.59
CA MET A 137 17.24 11.18 11.85
C MET A 137 16.41 9.94 11.52
N ALA A 138 15.14 9.91 11.94
CA ALA A 138 14.24 8.80 11.60
C ALA A 138 14.07 8.61 10.08
N ARG A 139 14.04 9.72 9.32
CA ARG A 139 13.96 9.69 7.86
C ARG A 139 15.25 9.16 7.22
N LEU A 140 16.41 9.59 7.70
CA LEU A 140 17.70 9.06 7.27
C LEU A 140 17.86 7.57 7.61
N GLU A 141 17.43 7.14 8.79
CA GLU A 141 17.45 5.74 9.20
C GLU A 141 16.60 4.87 8.28
N ASN A 142 15.42 5.35 7.88
CA ASN A 142 14.55 4.64 6.94
C ASN A 142 15.25 4.47 5.57
N TYR A 143 15.80 5.52 4.99
CA TYR A 143 16.53 5.41 3.71
C TYR A 143 17.71 4.43 3.79
N MET A 144 18.44 4.42 4.91
CA MET A 144 19.53 3.47 5.11
C MET A 144 19.03 2.03 5.29
N ALA A 145 17.95 1.83 6.04
CA ALA A 145 17.33 0.51 6.22
C ALA A 145 16.90 -0.08 4.89
N ARG A 146 16.21 0.72 4.07
CA ARG A 146 15.77 0.33 2.73
C ARG A 146 16.92 0.08 1.76
N TRP A 147 17.98 0.89 1.82
CA TRP A 147 19.20 0.63 1.05
C TRP A 147 19.77 -0.75 1.39
N LEU A 148 19.93 -1.06 2.68
CA LEU A 148 20.49 -2.34 3.13
C LEU A 148 19.56 -3.54 2.82
N GLU A 149 18.25 -3.37 2.98
CA GLU A 149 17.23 -4.37 2.62
C GLU A 149 17.30 -4.72 1.13
N MET A 150 17.36 -3.70 0.26
CA MET A 150 17.44 -3.90 -1.19
C MET A 150 18.79 -4.47 -1.64
N GLY A 151 19.88 -4.19 -0.91
CA GLY A 151 21.20 -4.76 -1.14
C GLY A 151 21.36 -6.19 -0.58
N GLY A 152 20.33 -6.77 0.05
CA GLY A 152 20.38 -8.11 0.64
C GLY A 152 21.24 -8.21 1.90
N ILE A 153 21.58 -7.08 2.52
CA ILE A 153 22.45 -7.01 3.71
C ILE A 153 21.55 -6.97 4.95
N ASN A 154 21.31 -8.13 5.55
CA ASN A 154 20.59 -8.24 6.82
C ASN A 154 21.52 -7.90 8.00
N LYS A 155 21.87 -6.61 8.16
CA LYS A 155 22.69 -6.12 9.28
C LYS A 155 21.90 -5.09 10.10
N ASN A 156 22.23 -5.03 11.40
CA ASN A 156 21.63 -4.08 12.35
C ASN A 156 21.84 -2.63 11.89
N VAL A 157 20.83 -2.07 11.21
CA VAL A 157 20.82 -0.73 10.63
C VAL A 157 21.19 0.33 11.67
N ARG A 158 20.66 0.20 12.90
CA ARG A 158 20.94 1.14 14.01
C ARG A 158 22.41 1.14 14.42
N GLY A 159 23.08 0.00 14.38
CA GLY A 159 24.50 -0.12 14.71
C GLY A 159 25.43 0.52 13.66
N ILE A 160 25.08 0.39 12.38
CA ILE A 160 25.85 0.99 11.27
C ILE A 160 25.56 2.49 11.18
N PHE A 161 24.30 2.88 11.35
CA PHE A 161 23.89 4.28 11.39
C PHE A 161 24.62 5.05 12.49
N ARG A 162 24.69 4.49 13.71
CA ARG A 162 25.41 5.10 14.84
C ARG A 162 26.92 5.27 14.59
N SER A 163 27.55 4.37 13.83
CA SER A 163 28.99 4.44 13.54
C SER A 163 29.35 5.30 12.33
N HIS A 164 28.45 5.47 11.35
CA HIS A 164 28.76 6.14 10.07
C HIS A 164 28.09 7.52 9.89
N VAL A 165 27.10 7.89 10.72
CA VAL A 165 26.28 9.10 10.48
C VAL A 165 26.77 10.36 11.23
N ALA A 166 27.83 10.25 12.05
CA ALA A 166 28.42 11.41 12.73
C ALA A 166 28.82 12.55 11.77
N GLY A 167 29.15 12.26 10.51
CA GLY A 167 29.51 13.24 9.48
C GLY A 167 28.36 13.80 8.63
N ALA A 168 27.16 13.18 8.65
CA ALA A 168 26.04 13.57 7.80
C ALA A 168 25.00 14.48 8.50
N VAL A 169 25.13 14.66 9.81
CA VAL A 169 24.30 15.59 10.60
C VAL A 169 24.96 16.97 10.59
N PRO A 170 24.29 18.03 10.08
CA PRO A 170 24.81 19.38 10.15
C PRO A 170 25.15 19.79 11.59
N LYS A 171 26.29 20.47 11.80
CA LYS A 171 26.77 20.86 13.15
C LYS A 171 25.72 21.61 13.98
N CYS A 172 24.83 22.37 13.35
CA CYS A 172 23.73 23.08 14.01
C CYS A 172 22.66 22.15 14.62
N MET A 173 22.58 20.90 14.20
CA MET A 173 21.64 19.89 14.72
C MET A 173 22.29 18.89 15.68
N GLN A 174 23.62 18.95 15.87
CA GLN A 174 24.37 18.09 16.80
C GLN A 174 24.21 18.54 18.27
N GLN A 175 23.80 19.79 18.52
CA GLN A 175 23.66 20.32 19.88
C GLN A 175 22.46 19.77 20.68
N GLY A 176 21.52 19.10 20.02
CA GLY A 176 20.36 18.46 20.66
C GLY A 176 20.41 16.94 20.73
N ILE A 177 21.48 16.33 20.21
CA ILE A 177 21.71 14.89 20.22
C ILE A 177 22.92 14.74 21.14
N GLY A 178 22.78 14.09 22.30
CA GLY A 178 23.85 13.90 23.28
C GLY A 178 25.02 13.04 22.76
N ILE A 179 25.63 13.42 21.65
CA ILE A 179 26.89 12.93 21.14
C ILE A 179 27.95 13.76 21.85
N ILE A 180 28.26 13.32 23.07
CA ILE A 180 29.44 13.78 23.80
C ILE A 180 30.65 13.49 22.89
N PRO A 181 31.46 14.48 22.50
CA PRO A 181 32.70 14.19 21.82
C PRO A 181 33.63 13.49 22.80
N GLU A 182 34.12 12.29 22.45
CA GLU A 182 35.29 11.72 23.11
C GLU A 182 36.43 12.73 22.96
N ARG A 183 36.86 13.30 24.10
CA ARG A 183 38.08 14.09 24.17
C ARG A 183 39.27 13.15 24.01
N THR A 184 40.17 13.56 23.11
CA THR A 184 41.59 13.20 23.00
C THR A 184 42.26 12.92 24.33
#